data_AF-A0A959E8R1-F1
#
_entry.id   AF-A0A959E8R1-F1
#
_cell.length_a   1.000
_cell.length_b   1.000
_cell.length_c   1.000
_cell.angle_alpha   90.00
_cell.angle_beta   90.00
_cell.angle_gamma   90.00
#
_symmetry.space_group_name_H-M   'P 1'
#
loop_
_entity.id
_entity.type
_entity.pdbx_description
1 polymer ?
#
loop_
_entity_poly.entity_id
_entity_poly.type
_entity_poly.pdbx_seq_one_letter_code
_entity_poly.pdbx_strand_id
1 'polypeptide(L)'
;MTLGTLVISIAITALLLTLVVGIISRRINNWLVSYFQNFCGALFIFSGWVKAIDPLGTAYKLEQYFAEFESTFNGTWFSFLSPLFPWLAEYAIAFSVFMIVLEIVLGIMLLIGSARKFTAWAFLIIVVFFTFLTGFTFLTGYVPEGVNFFQFGQWGPYVETNMKVTDCGCFGDFLKLKPKISFFKDIFLLIPSILFVFTHKKMHQLYGAGGRTAIVLISTAALTFYCFTNFMWGLPHTDFRPFKNGRNIRLEKAMENLAENNVEVEAYRMVNKATGKSVQLPLKQYLAQYLDYPKEEWDLEQVQSEPRVVLVRSADAPEGYTIPSAEGEPYEQELVAYLKERWGRLEGDTVSRLVEHSKASDFEAVGPGGSDISEELLSNPDYSFMIIAYKLKAAGEETVTELVTDTIYAIDTVAVEDTIKVVRRIDKVDKKQFEKKLYTWNQDYTTPWVTKVKPLAEAAKEAGYDFFAITAFAGEDKLESFKAATGSDYPFYTADDILLKTIVRSNPGVVLLKNGKVIHKWHHKQLPTFEEIKEKYIK
;
A
#
# COMPACT_ATOMS: atom_id res chain seq x y z
N MET A 1 17.58 -2.31 0.10
CA MET A 1 18.59 -1.45 0.76
C MET A 1 18.14 -1.22 2.19
N THR A 2 19.00 -1.37 3.20
CA THR A 2 18.60 -1.18 4.60
C THR A 2 18.70 0.29 5.01
N LEU A 3 18.01 0.67 6.10
CA LEU A 3 18.12 2.02 6.66
C LEU A 3 19.57 2.36 7.07
N GLY A 4 20.31 1.39 7.60
CA GLY A 4 21.72 1.57 7.98
C GLY A 4 22.58 1.96 6.77
N THR A 5 22.45 1.23 5.66
CA THR A 5 23.16 1.56 4.42
C THR A 5 22.78 2.94 3.89
N LEU A 6 21.50 3.30 3.98
CA LEU A 6 21.02 4.63 3.56
C LEU A 6 21.65 5.74 4.40
N VAL A 7 21.57 5.64 5.72
CA VAL A 7 22.07 6.65 6.66
C VAL A 7 23.58 6.83 6.50
N ILE A 8 24.34 5.73 6.36
CA ILE A 8 25.78 5.77 6.13
C ILE A 8 26.09 6.48 4.80
N SER A 9 25.36 6.15 3.73
CA SER A 9 25.56 6.77 2.42
C SER A 9 25.29 8.29 2.47
N ILE A 10 24.24 8.70 3.18
CA ILE A 10 23.91 10.12 3.38
C ILE A 10 24.97 10.80 4.25
N ALA A 11 25.46 10.16 5.32
CA ALA A 11 26.52 10.68 6.17
C ALA A 11 27.82 10.93 5.39
N ILE A 12 28.24 9.97 4.55
CA ILE A 12 29.42 10.11 3.68
C ILE A 12 29.20 11.26 2.68
N THR A 13 28.03 11.30 2.02
CA THR A 13 27.70 12.37 1.06
C THR A 13 27.72 13.74 1.73
N ALA A 14 27.13 13.86 2.93
CA ALA A 14 27.11 15.09 3.71
C ALA A 14 28.51 15.53 4.16
N LEU A 15 29.38 14.57 4.49
CA LEU A 15 30.78 14.84 4.82
C LEU A 15 31.51 15.42 3.60
N LEU A 16 31.39 14.77 2.45
CA LEU A 16 31.99 15.23 1.18
C LEU A 16 31.48 16.62 0.80
N LEU A 17 30.16 16.86 0.88
CA LEU A 17 29.57 18.18 0.61
C LEU A 17 30.12 19.25 1.57
N THR A 18 30.27 18.92 2.85
CA THR A 18 30.84 19.83 3.85
C THR A 18 32.31 20.16 3.54
N LEU A 19 33.11 19.17 3.16
CA LEU A 19 34.50 19.37 2.76
C LEU A 19 34.60 20.26 1.52
N VAL A 20 33.80 19.98 0.50
CA VAL A 20 33.74 20.77 -0.74
C VAL A 20 33.36 22.22 -0.46
N VAL A 21 32.29 22.45 0.32
CA VAL A 21 31.85 23.80 0.68
C VAL A 21 32.90 24.53 1.52
N GLY A 22 33.54 23.84 2.47
CA GLY A 22 34.56 24.42 3.34
C GLY A 22 35.82 24.82 2.59
N ILE A 23 36.30 23.96 1.69
CA ILE A 23 37.56 24.17 0.95
C ILE A 23 37.36 25.13 -0.21
N ILE A 24 36.31 24.95 -1.02
CA ILE A 24 36.11 25.72 -2.25
C ILE A 24 35.43 27.05 -1.97
N SER A 25 34.33 27.03 -1.21
CA SER A 25 33.54 28.25 -0.99
C SER A 25 34.08 29.09 0.17
N ARG A 26 34.91 28.55 1.07
CA ARG A 26 35.42 29.19 2.30
C ARG A 26 34.35 29.91 3.13
N ARG A 27 33.10 29.43 3.03
CA ARG A 27 31.89 30.04 3.63
C ARG A 27 31.36 29.25 4.84
N ILE A 28 32.18 28.33 5.37
CA ILE A 28 31.87 27.58 6.59
C ILE A 28 32.39 28.35 7.80
N ASN A 29 31.46 28.80 8.64
CA ASN A 29 31.79 29.40 9.93
C ASN A 29 31.99 28.33 11.01
N ASN A 30 31.23 27.24 10.95
CA ASN A 30 31.29 26.14 11.91
C ASN A 30 31.11 24.82 11.18
N TRP A 31 32.17 24.01 11.15
CA TRP A 31 32.21 22.74 10.44
C TRP A 31 31.16 21.74 10.92
N LEU A 32 30.91 21.67 12.22
CA LEU A 32 29.94 20.74 12.80
C LEU A 32 28.51 21.12 12.41
N VAL A 33 28.16 22.40 12.55
CA VAL A 33 26.82 22.90 12.16
C VAL A 33 26.61 22.72 10.67
N SER A 34 27.62 23.03 9.84
CA SER A 34 27.56 22.82 8.39
C SER A 34 27.43 21.34 8.00
N TYR A 35 28.09 20.44 8.72
CA TYR A 35 27.93 18.99 8.51
C TYR A 35 26.50 18.53 8.81
N PHE A 36 25.95 18.87 9.98
CA PHE A 36 24.57 18.54 10.29
C PHE A 36 23.59 19.18 9.31
N GLN A 37 23.84 20.42 8.90
CA GLN A 37 23.05 21.13 7.90
C GLN A 37 23.02 20.38 6.56
N ASN A 38 24.17 19.89 6.10
CA ASN A 38 24.27 19.09 4.89
C ASN A 38 23.65 17.70 5.03
N PHE A 39 23.82 17.06 6.20
CA PHE A 39 23.24 15.76 6.51
C PHE A 39 21.71 15.78 6.51
N CYS A 40 21.12 16.69 7.30
CA CYS A 40 19.68 16.85 7.37
C CYS A 40 19.09 17.28 6.01
N GLY A 41 19.78 18.18 5.30
CA GLY A 41 19.38 18.61 3.96
C GLY A 41 19.35 17.47 2.95
N ALA A 42 20.42 16.66 2.89
CA ALA A 42 20.50 15.51 2.00
C ALA A 42 19.46 14.43 2.34
N LEU A 43 19.23 14.17 3.63
CA LEU A 43 18.21 13.22 4.08
C LEU A 43 16.80 13.66 3.67
N PHE A 44 16.45 14.93 3.89
CA PHE A 44 15.14 15.47 3.52
C PHE A 44 14.93 15.49 2.00
N ILE A 45 15.96 15.83 1.23
CA ILE A 45 15.87 15.75 -0.24
C ILE A 45 15.66 14.31 -0.68
N PHE A 46 16.42 13.35 -0.15
CA PHE A 46 16.27 11.95 -0.54
C PHE A 46 14.88 11.39 -0.15
N SER A 47 14.47 11.61 1.10
CA SER A 47 13.18 11.19 1.66
C SER A 47 12.00 11.82 0.90
N GLY A 48 12.06 13.13 0.65
CA GLY A 48 11.06 13.82 -0.15
C GLY A 48 11.07 13.39 -1.61
N TRP A 49 12.24 13.14 -2.21
CA TRP A 49 12.35 12.70 -3.61
C TRP A 49 11.63 11.38 -3.83
N VAL A 50 11.89 10.35 -3.02
CA VAL A 50 11.21 9.05 -3.16
C VAL A 50 9.70 9.15 -3.00
N LYS A 51 9.21 10.10 -2.19
CA LYS A 51 7.76 10.41 -2.10
C LYS A 51 7.24 11.18 -3.30
N ALA A 52 8.02 12.08 -3.89
CA ALA A 52 7.64 12.83 -5.09
C ALA A 52 7.47 11.92 -6.32
N ILE A 53 8.14 10.76 -6.33
CA ILE A 53 7.92 9.70 -7.33
C ILE A 53 6.50 9.13 -7.23
N ASP A 54 5.95 8.99 -6.03
CA ASP A 54 4.59 8.51 -5.79
C ASP A 54 3.83 9.37 -4.75
N PRO A 55 3.30 10.54 -5.16
CA PRO A 55 2.55 11.41 -4.27
C PRO A 55 1.24 10.79 -3.78
N LEU A 56 0.64 9.86 -4.55
CA LEU A 56 -0.58 9.16 -4.15
C LEU A 56 -0.32 8.18 -3.01
N GLY A 57 0.82 7.49 -3.00
CA GLY A 57 1.22 6.65 -1.87
C GLY A 57 1.25 7.43 -0.55
N THR A 58 1.81 8.64 -0.56
CA THR A 58 1.82 9.51 0.63
C THR A 58 0.40 10.01 0.97
N ALA A 59 -0.44 10.30 -0.02
CA ALA A 59 -1.83 10.70 0.21
C ALA A 59 -2.66 9.58 0.87
N TYR A 60 -2.55 8.35 0.40
CA TYR A 60 -3.24 7.20 1.01
C TYR A 60 -2.76 6.94 2.44
N LYS A 61 -1.47 7.17 2.73
CA LYS A 61 -0.97 7.11 4.10
C LYS A 61 -1.59 8.18 4.99
N LEU A 62 -1.75 9.41 4.49
CA LEU A 62 -2.46 10.46 5.21
C LEU A 62 -3.93 10.10 5.45
N GLU A 63 -4.63 9.53 4.47
CA GLU A 63 -6.00 9.04 4.63
C GLU A 63 -6.09 7.98 5.75
N GLN A 64 -5.14 7.02 5.80
CA GLN A 64 -5.05 6.02 6.88
C GLN A 64 -4.85 6.68 8.25
N TYR A 65 -3.95 7.66 8.35
CA TYR A 65 -3.75 8.42 9.59
C TYR A 65 -4.99 9.19 10.02
N PHE A 66 -5.69 9.83 9.08
CA PHE A 66 -6.91 10.58 9.38
C PHE A 66 -8.05 9.66 9.84
N ALA A 67 -8.25 8.50 9.20
CA ALA A 67 -9.23 7.52 9.64
C ALA A 67 -8.92 6.99 11.05
N GLU A 68 -7.64 6.72 11.34
CA GLU A 68 -7.23 6.25 12.66
C GLU A 68 -7.38 7.34 13.73
N PHE A 69 -7.06 8.59 13.39
CA PHE A 69 -7.29 9.72 14.29
C PHE A 69 -8.78 9.95 14.54
N GLU A 70 -9.62 9.88 13.52
CA GLU A 70 -11.08 9.94 13.69
C GLU A 70 -11.52 8.89 14.72
N SER A 71 -11.14 7.62 14.54
CA SER A 71 -11.48 6.55 15.48
C SER A 71 -10.93 6.79 16.89
N THR A 72 -9.68 7.24 17.00
CA THR A 72 -9.00 7.50 18.28
C THR A 72 -9.63 8.67 19.05
N PHE A 73 -9.99 9.75 18.36
CA PHE A 73 -10.59 10.93 18.99
C PHE A 73 -12.09 10.75 19.21
N ASN A 74 -12.75 9.89 18.44
CA ASN A 74 -14.14 9.52 18.65
C ASN A 74 -14.32 8.83 20.02
N GLY A 75 -15.36 9.21 20.75
CA GLY A 75 -15.60 8.70 22.11
C GLY A 75 -14.70 9.28 23.22
N THR A 76 -13.87 10.28 22.91
CA THR A 76 -13.04 10.98 23.90
C THR A 76 -13.55 12.40 24.16
N TRP A 77 -12.97 13.08 25.16
CA TRP A 77 -13.18 14.50 25.44
C TRP A 77 -12.76 15.44 24.29
N PHE A 78 -12.08 14.92 23.26
CA PHE A 78 -11.69 15.62 22.04
C PHE A 78 -12.56 15.25 20.82
N SER A 79 -13.73 14.64 21.01
CA SER A 79 -14.62 14.22 19.91
C SER A 79 -15.02 15.35 18.95
N PHE A 80 -14.97 16.61 19.39
CA PHE A 80 -15.18 17.79 18.54
C PHE A 80 -14.16 17.91 17.38
N LEU A 81 -13.00 17.25 17.48
CA LEU A 81 -11.99 17.16 16.41
C LEU A 81 -12.29 16.03 15.42
N SER A 82 -13.13 15.05 15.77
CA SER A 82 -13.43 13.89 14.91
C SER A 82 -13.89 14.30 13.51
N PRO A 83 -14.81 15.28 13.32
CA PRO A 83 -15.26 15.69 11.99
C PRO A 83 -14.19 16.37 11.13
N LEU A 84 -13.09 16.83 11.74
CA LEU A 84 -11.98 17.46 11.02
C LEU A 84 -11.24 16.44 10.15
N PHE A 85 -11.08 15.20 10.60
CA PHE A 85 -10.26 14.21 9.93
C PHE A 85 -10.87 13.73 8.60
N PRO A 86 -12.17 13.42 8.49
CA PRO A 86 -12.82 13.16 7.21
C PRO A 86 -12.68 14.34 6.23
N TRP A 87 -12.85 15.57 6.72
CA TRP A 87 -12.66 16.77 5.89
C TRP A 87 -11.22 16.89 5.39
N LEU A 88 -10.21 16.64 6.24
CA LEU A 88 -8.80 16.62 5.83
C LEU A 88 -8.50 15.51 4.82
N ALA A 89 -9.16 14.36 4.92
CA ALA A 89 -8.99 13.24 4.00
C ALA A 89 -9.40 13.60 2.56
N GLU A 90 -10.42 14.44 2.36
CA GLU A 90 -10.80 14.93 1.02
C GLU A 90 -9.68 15.74 0.35
N TYR A 91 -8.84 16.40 1.14
CA TYR A 91 -7.69 17.18 0.67
C TYR A 91 -6.36 16.42 0.78
N ALA A 92 -6.37 15.11 1.08
CA ALA A 92 -5.15 14.33 1.33
C ALA A 92 -4.13 14.41 0.19
N ILE A 93 -4.58 14.44 -1.08
CA ILE A 93 -3.70 14.59 -2.24
C ILE A 93 -3.00 15.95 -2.25
N ALA A 94 -3.73 17.04 -1.97
CA ALA A 94 -3.16 18.38 -1.91
C ALA A 94 -2.16 18.51 -0.75
N PHE A 95 -2.52 17.99 0.42
CA PHE A 95 -1.63 17.94 1.58
C PHE A 95 -0.38 17.10 1.31
N SER A 96 -0.52 15.96 0.64
CA SER A 96 0.60 15.11 0.23
C SER A 96 1.59 15.88 -0.63
N VAL A 97 1.13 16.48 -1.74
CA VAL A 97 1.99 17.26 -2.63
C VAL A 97 2.64 18.43 -1.88
N PHE A 98 1.88 19.16 -1.06
CA PHE A 98 2.40 20.26 -0.26
C PHE A 98 3.51 19.80 0.70
N MET A 99 3.28 18.73 1.47
CA MET A 99 4.25 18.21 2.45
C MET A 99 5.52 17.69 1.76
N ILE A 100 5.38 16.98 0.64
CA ILE A 100 6.52 16.48 -0.14
C ILE A 100 7.37 17.65 -0.67
N VAL A 101 6.73 18.64 -1.31
CA VAL A 101 7.43 19.82 -1.82
C VAL A 101 8.08 20.59 -0.68
N LEU A 102 7.37 20.79 0.43
CA LEU A 102 7.91 21.44 1.62
C LEU A 102 9.14 20.71 2.17
N GLU A 103 9.10 19.37 2.27
CA GLU A 103 10.21 18.55 2.76
C GLU A 103 11.46 18.71 1.89
N ILE A 104 11.33 18.57 0.57
CA ILE A 104 12.45 18.71 -0.36
C ILE A 104 12.98 20.15 -0.36
N VAL A 105 12.08 21.15 -0.40
CA VAL A 105 12.46 22.56 -0.43
C VAL A 105 13.15 22.96 0.88
N LEU A 106 12.68 22.50 2.04
CA LEU A 106 13.38 22.68 3.32
C LEU A 106 14.76 22.02 3.28
N GLY A 107 14.88 20.83 2.70
CA GLY A 107 16.16 20.16 2.46
C GLY A 107 17.11 21.01 1.61
N ILE A 108 16.64 21.57 0.49
CA ILE A 108 17.40 22.49 -0.37
C ILE A 108 17.79 23.76 0.40
N MET A 109 16.86 24.35 1.16
CA MET A 109 17.10 25.54 1.98
C MET A 109 18.16 25.29 3.04
N LEU A 110 18.21 24.09 3.64
CA LEU A 110 19.28 23.67 4.52
C LEU A 110 20.60 23.58 3.75
N LEU A 111 20.67 22.87 2.62
CA LEU A 111 21.93 22.74 1.85
C LEU A 111 22.53 24.09 1.45
N ILE A 112 21.71 25.01 0.94
CA ILE A 112 22.18 26.32 0.46
C ILE A 112 22.24 27.40 1.55
N GLY A 113 21.64 27.16 2.73
CA GLY A 113 21.58 28.15 3.81
C GLY A 113 20.64 29.33 3.54
N SER A 114 19.51 29.06 2.89
CA SER A 114 18.46 30.07 2.68
C SER A 114 17.65 30.30 3.95
N ALA A 115 17.16 31.54 4.14
CA ALA A 115 16.27 31.95 5.23
C ALA A 115 16.55 31.29 6.61
N ARG A 116 17.81 31.24 7.05
CA ARG A 116 18.32 30.40 8.16
C ARG A 116 17.42 30.29 9.39
N LYS A 117 16.87 31.41 9.89
CA LYS A 117 15.95 31.41 11.04
C LYS A 117 14.63 30.70 10.73
N PHE A 118 14.01 31.01 9.61
CA PHE A 118 12.77 30.36 9.16
C PHE A 118 13.01 28.88 8.91
N THR A 119 14.07 28.52 8.18
CA THR A 119 14.41 27.13 7.85
C THR A 119 14.64 26.29 9.10
N ALA A 120 15.37 26.82 10.10
CA ALA A 120 15.60 26.11 11.36
C ALA A 120 14.29 25.85 12.14
N TRP A 121 13.41 26.84 12.22
CA TRP A 121 12.11 26.69 12.90
C TRP A 121 11.15 25.77 12.13
N ALA A 122 11.06 25.92 10.81
CA ALA A 122 10.22 25.05 9.97
C ALA A 122 10.71 23.59 10.02
N PHE A 123 12.02 23.37 9.98
CA PHE A 123 12.64 22.05 10.15
C PHE A 123 12.35 21.46 11.53
N LEU A 124 12.42 22.25 12.61
CA LEU A 124 12.05 21.77 13.94
C LEU A 124 10.57 21.38 13.99
N ILE A 125 9.66 22.22 13.48
CA ILE A 125 8.21 21.98 13.51
C ILE A 125 7.87 20.68 12.77
N ILE A 126 8.41 20.48 11.56
CA ILE A 126 8.11 19.29 10.76
C ILE A 126 8.68 18.01 11.40
N VAL A 127 9.88 18.07 12.00
CA VAL A 127 10.47 16.91 12.71
C VAL A 127 9.68 16.61 13.98
N VAL A 128 9.25 17.62 14.75
CA VAL A 128 8.38 17.44 15.92
C VAL A 128 7.05 16.80 15.50
N PHE A 129 6.44 17.27 14.41
CA PHE A 129 5.22 16.70 13.86
C PHE A 129 5.39 15.22 13.47
N PHE A 130 6.45 14.87 12.71
CA PHE A 130 6.70 13.47 12.37
C PHE A 130 7.06 12.61 13.58
N THR A 131 7.79 13.15 14.56
CA THR A 131 8.08 12.45 15.82
C THR A 131 6.78 12.13 16.57
N PHE A 132 5.81 13.05 16.56
CA PHE A 132 4.49 12.80 17.14
C PHE A 132 3.73 11.71 16.37
N LEU A 133 3.69 11.76 15.03
CA LEU A 133 3.02 10.74 14.21
C LEU A 133 3.64 9.35 14.36
N THR A 134 4.97 9.26 14.30
CA THR A 134 5.70 7.99 14.48
C THR A 134 5.57 7.47 15.89
N GLY A 135 5.64 8.36 16.89
CA GLY A 135 5.43 8.02 18.29
C GLY A 135 4.03 7.48 18.53
N PHE A 136 2.99 8.15 18.03
CA PHE A 136 1.61 7.68 18.09
C PHE A 136 1.49 6.27 17.50
N THR A 137 1.98 6.07 16.28
CA THR A 137 1.93 4.78 15.58
C THR A 137 2.68 3.67 16.33
N PHE A 138 3.85 3.97 16.88
CA PHE A 138 4.61 3.00 17.68
C PHE A 138 3.90 2.66 18.99
N LEU A 139 3.27 3.64 19.62
CA LEU A 139 2.59 3.47 20.91
C LEU A 139 1.25 2.72 20.79
N THR A 140 0.55 2.78 19.65
CA THR A 140 -0.67 1.96 19.44
C THR A 140 -0.40 0.46 19.52
N GLY A 141 0.84 0.01 19.31
CA GLY A 141 1.22 -1.40 19.55
C GLY A 141 1.06 -1.87 21.01
N TYR A 142 0.95 -0.95 21.98
CA TYR A 142 0.66 -1.27 23.38
C TYR A 142 -0.85 -1.25 23.70
N VAL A 143 -1.70 -0.89 22.73
CA VAL A 143 -3.14 -0.69 22.94
C VAL A 143 -3.89 -1.93 22.46
N PRO A 144 -4.52 -2.72 23.36
CA PRO A 144 -5.30 -3.89 22.96
C PRO A 144 -6.56 -3.53 22.14
N GLU A 145 -7.14 -4.51 21.46
CA GLU A 145 -8.41 -4.33 20.75
C GLU A 145 -9.53 -3.90 21.71
N GLY A 146 -10.35 -2.93 21.28
CA GLY A 146 -11.44 -2.37 22.08
C GLY A 146 -11.01 -1.32 23.12
N VAL A 147 -9.71 -1.11 23.33
CA VAL A 147 -9.18 -0.08 24.23
C VAL A 147 -8.87 1.19 23.42
N ASN A 148 -9.25 2.36 23.95
CA ASN A 148 -8.91 3.63 23.32
C ASN A 148 -7.47 4.05 23.68
N PHE A 149 -6.75 4.69 22.76
CA PHE A 149 -5.37 5.15 22.96
C PHE A 149 -5.15 5.94 24.27
N PHE A 150 -6.08 6.80 24.68
CA PHE A 150 -5.91 7.64 25.88
C PHE A 150 -6.20 6.92 27.21
N GLN A 151 -6.60 5.66 27.18
CA GLN A 151 -6.81 4.84 28.38
C GLN A 151 -5.50 4.19 28.83
N PHE A 152 -4.53 5.02 29.21
CA PHE A 152 -3.16 4.59 29.55
C PHE A 152 -3.07 3.50 30.63
N GLY A 153 -4.06 3.40 31.52
CA GLY A 153 -4.14 2.35 32.55
C GLY A 153 -4.54 0.96 32.04
N GLN A 154 -5.01 0.85 30.80
CA GLN A 154 -5.41 -0.41 30.15
C GLN A 154 -4.42 -0.83 29.05
N TRP A 155 -3.28 -0.15 28.95
CA TRP A 155 -2.23 -0.53 28.03
C TRP A 155 -1.58 -1.85 28.46
N GLY A 156 -1.36 -2.71 27.48
CA GLY A 156 -0.80 -4.04 27.66
C GLY A 156 0.67 -4.12 27.24
N PRO A 157 1.23 -5.34 27.15
CA PRO A 157 2.50 -5.57 26.50
C PRO A 157 2.44 -5.15 25.01
N TYR A 158 3.59 -4.81 24.45
CA TYR A 158 3.70 -4.46 23.03
C TYR A 158 3.43 -5.69 22.15
N VAL A 159 2.46 -5.58 21.25
CA VAL A 159 2.15 -6.59 20.24
C VAL A 159 2.15 -5.91 18.87
N GLU A 160 2.90 -6.45 17.91
CA GLU A 160 3.05 -5.83 16.58
C GLU A 160 1.72 -5.76 15.81
N THR A 161 0.83 -6.74 15.99
CA THR A 161 -0.50 -6.79 15.34
C THR A 161 -1.48 -5.72 15.83
N ASN A 162 -1.25 -5.12 17.00
CA ASN A 162 -2.11 -4.06 17.53
C ASN A 162 -1.87 -2.71 16.82
N MET A 163 -0.78 -2.57 16.08
CA MET A 163 -0.45 -1.33 15.38
C MET A 163 -1.49 -1.00 14.31
N LYS A 164 -2.10 0.17 14.45
CA LYS A 164 -3.18 0.64 13.57
C LYS A 164 -2.68 1.11 12.20
N VAL A 165 -1.45 1.63 12.15
CA VAL A 165 -0.76 1.96 10.91
C VAL A 165 0.57 1.20 10.89
N THR A 166 0.77 0.35 9.90
CA THR A 166 1.87 -0.63 9.90
C THR A 166 3.22 -0.07 9.43
N ASP A 167 3.22 1.09 8.77
CA ASP A 167 4.44 1.78 8.34
C ASP A 167 4.24 3.30 8.29
N CYS A 168 5.31 4.06 8.57
CA CYS A 168 5.24 5.53 8.70
C CYS A 168 5.18 6.29 7.36
N GLY A 169 5.42 5.62 6.22
CA GLY A 169 5.49 6.29 4.91
C GLY A 169 6.63 7.31 4.74
N CYS A 170 7.58 7.44 5.67
CA CYS A 170 8.69 8.42 5.57
C CYS A 170 9.50 8.31 4.29
N PHE A 171 9.73 7.11 3.76
CA PHE A 171 10.44 6.90 2.50
C PHE A 171 9.50 6.38 1.39
N GLY A 172 8.19 6.58 1.55
CA GLY A 172 7.18 5.99 0.66
C GLY A 172 7.34 4.48 0.52
N ASP A 173 7.02 3.97 -0.68
CA ASP A 173 7.16 2.54 -1.00
C ASP A 173 8.61 2.10 -1.28
N PHE A 174 9.58 3.03 -1.31
CA PHE A 174 11.00 2.69 -1.51
C PHE A 174 11.59 1.91 -0.33
N LEU A 175 11.22 2.30 0.91
CA LEU A 175 11.67 1.65 2.13
C LEU A 175 10.60 1.76 3.21
N LYS A 176 9.87 0.67 3.46
CA LYS A 176 8.91 0.58 4.56
C LYS A 176 9.66 0.37 5.86
N LEU A 177 9.53 1.32 6.78
CA LEU A 177 10.16 1.26 8.09
C LEU A 177 9.11 0.91 9.14
N LYS A 178 9.44 -0.07 9.99
CA LYS A 178 8.67 -0.34 11.20
C LYS A 178 8.50 0.95 12.02
N PRO A 179 7.32 1.23 12.61
CA PRO A 179 7.06 2.47 13.34
C PRO A 179 8.10 2.79 14.42
N LYS A 180 8.55 1.78 15.17
CA LYS A 180 9.63 1.90 16.17
C LYS A 180 10.91 2.49 15.59
N ILE A 181 11.36 1.97 14.44
CA ILE A 181 12.59 2.43 13.78
C ILE A 181 12.42 3.88 13.29
N SER A 182 11.24 4.19 12.73
CA SER A 182 10.92 5.53 12.26
C SER A 182 10.92 6.55 13.40
N PHE A 183 10.35 6.20 14.55
CA PHE A 183 10.32 7.03 15.75
C PHE A 183 11.72 7.38 16.27
N PHE A 184 12.60 6.39 16.41
CA PHE A 184 13.98 6.65 16.83
C PHE A 184 14.78 7.47 15.82
N LYS A 185 14.51 7.29 14.51
CA LYS A 185 15.09 8.12 13.46
C LYS A 185 14.64 9.58 13.61
N ASP A 186 13.37 9.84 13.91
CA ASP A 186 12.88 11.22 14.12
C ASP A 186 13.41 11.84 15.43
N ILE A 187 13.53 11.05 16.52
CA ILE A 187 14.22 11.49 17.75
C ILE A 187 15.66 11.90 17.46
N PHE A 188 16.39 11.11 16.66
CA PHE A 188 17.74 11.45 16.26
C PHE A 188 17.79 12.79 15.50
N LEU A 189 16.81 13.06 14.64
CA LEU A 189 16.69 14.32 13.89
C LEU A 189 16.25 15.52 14.76
N LEU A 190 15.63 15.28 15.92
CA LEU A 190 15.33 16.35 16.88
C LEU A 190 16.59 17.00 17.45
N ILE A 191 17.69 16.25 17.60
CA ILE A 191 18.95 16.77 18.13
C ILE A 191 19.51 17.90 17.23
N PRO A 192 19.78 17.69 15.92
CA PRO A 192 20.22 18.76 15.04
C PRO A 192 19.15 19.81 14.80
N SER A 193 17.84 19.49 14.83
CA SER A 193 16.79 20.49 14.63
C SER A 193 16.75 21.53 15.75
N ILE A 194 16.86 21.10 17.01
CA ILE A 194 16.97 21.97 18.18
C ILE A 194 18.27 22.77 18.10
N LEU A 195 19.39 22.12 17.75
CA LEU A 195 20.68 22.79 17.57
C LEU A 195 20.55 23.94 16.56
N PHE A 196 19.91 23.73 15.40
CA PHE A 196 19.76 24.75 14.36
C PHE A 196 19.00 25.98 14.84
N VAL A 197 17.99 25.85 15.70
CA VAL A 197 17.25 27.01 16.24
C VAL A 197 18.18 27.93 17.03
N PHE A 198 19.07 27.37 17.85
CA PHE A 198 20.03 28.15 18.63
C PHE A 198 21.25 28.60 17.81
N THR A 199 21.66 27.82 16.82
CA THR A 199 22.86 28.09 16.01
C THR A 199 22.57 28.61 14.60
N HIS A 200 21.35 29.06 14.29
CA HIS A 200 20.97 29.50 12.94
C HIS A 200 21.88 30.59 12.36
N LYS A 201 22.49 31.44 13.20
CA LYS A 201 23.47 32.46 12.76
C LYS A 201 24.80 31.88 12.29
N LYS A 202 25.15 30.66 12.74
CA LYS A 202 26.40 29.94 12.41
C LYS A 202 26.26 29.04 11.18
N MET A 203 25.04 28.78 10.71
CA MET A 203 24.78 28.00 9.50
C MET A 203 25.41 28.66 8.27
N HIS A 204 26.01 27.86 7.39
CA HIS A 204 26.65 28.36 6.16
C HIS A 204 25.61 28.89 5.20
N GLN A 205 26.03 29.80 4.32
CA GLN A 205 25.19 30.36 3.26
C GLN A 205 25.92 30.30 1.93
N LEU A 206 25.38 29.51 1.01
CA LEU A 206 25.87 29.42 -0.35
C LEU A 206 25.23 30.54 -1.17
N TYR A 207 25.95 31.02 -2.19
CA TYR A 207 25.50 32.06 -3.11
C TYR A 207 25.11 33.41 -2.45
N GLY A 208 24.60 34.34 -3.26
CA GLY A 208 23.98 35.59 -2.80
C GLY A 208 22.50 35.40 -2.42
N ALA A 209 21.89 36.40 -1.79
CA ALA A 209 20.48 36.34 -1.37
C ALA A 209 19.52 36.10 -2.54
N GLY A 210 19.68 36.84 -3.65
CA GLY A 210 18.85 36.66 -4.85
C GLY A 210 18.96 35.26 -5.45
N GLY A 211 20.19 34.72 -5.54
CA GLY A 211 20.42 33.36 -6.06
C GLY A 211 19.73 32.29 -5.20
N ARG A 212 19.81 32.40 -3.86
CA ARG A 212 19.11 31.46 -2.96
C ARG A 212 17.59 31.54 -3.12
N THR A 213 17.02 32.75 -3.20
CA THR A 213 15.58 32.91 -3.40
C THR A 213 15.13 32.34 -4.75
N ALA A 214 15.89 32.59 -5.82
CA ALA A 214 15.60 32.02 -7.14
C ALA A 214 15.62 30.48 -7.12
N ILE A 215 16.65 29.87 -6.51
CA ILE A 215 16.74 28.41 -6.36
C ILE A 215 15.50 27.87 -5.65
N VAL A 216 15.11 28.47 -4.51
CA VAL A 216 13.92 28.02 -3.76
C VAL A 216 12.67 28.11 -4.63
N LEU A 217 12.37 29.26 -5.24
CA LEU A 217 11.16 29.46 -6.05
C LEU A 217 11.11 28.52 -7.27
N ILE A 218 12.21 28.39 -8.01
CA ILE A 218 12.30 27.50 -9.17
C ILE A 218 12.13 26.04 -8.72
N SER A 219 12.79 25.63 -7.63
CA SER A 219 12.66 24.27 -7.11
C SER A 219 11.24 23.95 -6.67
N THR A 220 10.55 24.88 -5.98
CA THR A 220 9.15 24.71 -5.58
C THR A 220 8.23 24.50 -6.79
N ALA A 221 8.36 25.35 -7.82
CA ALA A 221 7.55 25.22 -9.04
C ALA A 221 7.85 23.92 -9.80
N ALA A 222 9.13 23.59 -9.98
CA ALA A 222 9.56 22.39 -10.69
C ALA A 222 9.12 21.10 -9.99
N LEU A 223 9.26 21.04 -8.66
CA LEU A 223 8.85 19.88 -7.85
C LEU A 223 7.32 19.73 -7.83
N THR A 224 6.58 20.83 -7.77
CA THR A 224 5.11 20.79 -7.84
C THR A 224 4.64 20.24 -9.19
N PHE A 225 5.22 20.73 -10.29
CA PHE A 225 4.95 20.20 -11.62
C PHE A 225 5.34 18.72 -11.74
N TYR A 226 6.51 18.34 -11.22
CA TYR A 226 6.97 16.95 -11.21
C TYR A 226 6.00 16.02 -10.46
N CYS A 227 5.49 16.41 -9.28
CA CYS A 227 4.47 15.64 -8.58
C CYS A 227 3.24 15.39 -9.47
N PHE A 228 2.70 16.41 -10.14
CA PHE A 228 1.54 16.25 -11.03
C PHE A 228 1.81 15.31 -12.21
N THR A 229 3.02 15.32 -12.77
CA THR A 229 3.38 14.37 -13.84
C THR A 229 3.34 12.91 -13.39
N ASN A 230 3.65 12.61 -12.12
CA ASN A 230 3.74 11.25 -11.60
C ASN A 230 2.42 10.66 -11.09
N PHE A 231 1.33 11.45 -10.97
CA PHE A 231 0.03 10.91 -10.58
C PHE A 231 -1.21 11.44 -11.32
N MET A 232 -1.16 12.65 -11.91
CA MET A 232 -2.32 13.18 -12.65
C MET A 232 -2.26 12.87 -14.14
N TRP A 233 -1.05 12.82 -14.70
CA TRP A 233 -0.83 12.71 -16.14
C TRP A 233 -0.11 11.43 -16.55
N GLY A 234 0.34 10.63 -15.59
CA GLY A 234 1.09 9.41 -15.83
C GLY A 234 1.16 8.56 -14.56
N LEU A 235 1.89 7.45 -14.68
CA LEU A 235 2.26 6.63 -13.52
C LEU A 235 3.60 7.12 -12.96
N PRO A 236 3.94 6.74 -11.71
CA PRO A 236 5.28 6.88 -11.18
C PRO A 236 6.32 6.35 -12.18
N HIS A 237 7.30 7.18 -12.56
CA HIS A 237 8.32 6.79 -13.53
C HIS A 237 9.16 5.60 -13.05
N THR A 238 9.37 5.49 -11.73
CA THR A 238 9.98 4.33 -11.07
C THR A 238 8.96 3.72 -10.14
N ASP A 239 8.75 2.40 -10.26
CA ASP A 239 7.79 1.68 -9.45
C ASP A 239 8.48 0.84 -8.36
N PHE A 240 8.31 1.23 -7.10
CA PHE A 240 8.84 0.52 -5.93
C PHE A 240 7.87 -0.52 -5.36
N ARG A 241 6.65 -0.61 -5.88
CA ARG A 241 5.58 -1.48 -5.35
C ARG A 241 5.81 -2.94 -5.77
N PRO A 242 5.19 -3.91 -5.05
CA PRO A 242 5.35 -5.34 -5.34
C PRO A 242 4.83 -5.72 -6.75
N PHE A 243 3.93 -4.92 -7.34
CA PHE A 243 3.35 -5.14 -8.67
C PHE A 243 4.10 -4.43 -9.81
N LYS A 244 5.38 -4.06 -9.64
CA LYS A 244 6.14 -3.38 -10.70
C LYS A 244 6.29 -4.25 -11.95
N ASN A 245 6.53 -3.62 -13.09
CA ASN A 245 6.75 -4.32 -14.36
C ASN A 245 7.87 -5.37 -14.22
N GLY A 246 7.64 -6.55 -14.79
CA GLY A 246 8.51 -7.72 -14.72
C GLY A 246 8.25 -8.66 -13.53
N ARG A 247 7.45 -8.28 -12.54
CA ARG A 247 7.10 -9.16 -11.40
C ARG A 247 6.04 -10.18 -11.78
N ASN A 248 6.19 -11.41 -11.28
CA ASN A 248 5.19 -12.47 -11.43
C ASN A 248 4.38 -12.61 -10.14
N ILE A 249 3.13 -12.14 -10.16
CA ILE A 249 2.23 -12.12 -9.00
C ILE A 249 1.93 -13.54 -8.53
N ARG A 250 1.69 -14.48 -9.45
CA ARG A 250 1.40 -15.90 -9.14
C ARG A 250 2.55 -16.53 -8.36
N LEU A 251 3.77 -16.39 -8.87
CA LEU A 251 4.97 -16.95 -8.23
C LEU A 251 5.36 -16.19 -6.97
N GLU A 252 5.12 -14.88 -6.89
CA GLU A 252 5.33 -14.09 -5.67
C GLU A 252 4.43 -14.58 -4.54
N LYS A 253 3.14 -14.78 -4.84
CA LYS A 253 2.15 -15.31 -3.90
C LYS A 253 2.53 -16.72 -3.43
N ALA A 254 2.89 -17.61 -4.35
CA ALA A 254 3.35 -18.95 -3.99
C ALA A 254 4.60 -18.92 -3.09
N MET A 255 5.59 -18.09 -3.42
CA MET A 255 6.83 -17.93 -2.65
C MET A 255 6.55 -17.43 -1.22
N GLU A 256 5.72 -16.40 -1.07
CA GLU A 256 5.39 -15.80 0.21
C GLU A 256 4.58 -16.78 1.08
N ASN A 257 3.57 -17.45 0.50
CA ASN A 257 2.80 -18.49 1.20
C ASN A 257 3.68 -19.65 1.68
N LEU A 258 4.65 -20.10 0.86
CA LEU A 258 5.62 -21.13 1.29
C LEU A 258 6.52 -20.63 2.42
N ALA A 259 6.95 -19.37 2.37
CA ALA A 259 7.76 -18.79 3.43
C ALA A 259 7.01 -18.70 4.76
N GLU A 260 5.73 -18.35 4.71
CA GLU A 260 4.82 -18.31 5.87
C GLU A 260 4.54 -19.70 6.42
N ASN A 261 4.31 -20.69 5.55
CA ASN A 261 4.11 -22.07 5.97
C ASN A 261 5.37 -22.68 6.63
N ASN A 262 6.56 -22.17 6.29
CA ASN A 262 7.82 -22.56 6.92
C ASN A 262 8.09 -21.83 8.26
N VAL A 263 7.20 -20.95 8.70
CA VAL A 263 7.31 -20.29 10.01
C VAL A 263 6.98 -21.28 11.11
N GLU A 264 7.95 -21.58 11.95
CA GLU A 264 7.79 -22.46 13.12
C GLU A 264 7.72 -21.64 14.41
N VAL A 265 6.99 -22.14 15.41
CA VAL A 265 6.95 -21.52 16.74
C VAL A 265 8.23 -21.90 17.49
N GLU A 266 9.16 -20.97 17.66
CA GLU A 266 10.43 -21.22 18.36
C GLU A 266 10.28 -21.18 19.89
N ALA A 267 9.41 -20.31 20.39
CA ALA A 267 9.21 -20.10 21.82
C ALA A 267 7.80 -19.60 22.14
N TYR A 268 7.38 -19.75 23.40
CA TYR A 268 6.23 -19.07 23.96
C TYR A 268 6.70 -17.99 24.93
N ARG A 269 6.15 -16.79 24.77
CA ARG A 269 6.24 -15.70 25.74
C ARG A 269 4.95 -15.69 26.56
N MET A 270 5.08 -15.89 27.86
CA MET A 270 3.98 -15.94 28.80
C MET A 270 4.03 -14.69 29.67
N VAL A 271 2.94 -13.93 29.73
CA VAL A 271 2.80 -12.74 30.57
C VAL A 271 1.72 -12.97 31.60
N ASN A 272 2.06 -12.91 32.89
CA ASN A 272 1.08 -13.10 33.95
C ASN A 272 0.14 -11.90 34.06
N LYS A 273 -1.17 -12.12 34.00
CA LYS A 273 -2.21 -11.08 33.97
C LYS A 273 -2.26 -10.23 35.23
N ALA A 274 -1.91 -10.79 36.39
CA ALA A 274 -1.97 -10.09 37.67
C ALA A 274 -0.68 -9.31 38.01
N THR A 275 0.48 -9.84 37.62
CA THR A 275 1.78 -9.29 38.03
C THR A 275 2.54 -8.60 36.91
N GLY A 276 2.13 -8.78 35.65
CA GLY A 276 2.82 -8.24 34.47
C GLY A 276 4.21 -8.86 34.21
N LYS A 277 4.60 -9.90 34.96
CA LYS A 277 5.88 -10.58 34.76
C LYS A 277 5.83 -11.39 33.46
N SER A 278 6.84 -11.20 32.60
CA SER A 278 7.02 -11.95 31.36
C SER A 278 8.10 -13.03 31.51
N VAL A 279 7.81 -14.22 31.01
CA VAL A 279 8.72 -15.37 30.93
C VAL A 279 8.72 -15.84 29.48
N GLN A 280 9.89 -16.14 28.91
CA GLN A 280 9.98 -16.69 27.56
C GLN A 280 10.65 -18.06 27.64
N LEU A 281 9.97 -19.09 27.14
CA LEU A 281 10.46 -20.48 27.12
C LEU A 281 10.52 -20.99 25.68
N PRO A 282 11.63 -21.62 25.25
CA PRO A 282 11.69 -22.37 24.00
C PRO A 282 10.54 -23.39 23.91
N LEU A 283 10.01 -23.64 22.70
CA LEU A 283 8.83 -24.48 22.48
C LEU A 283 8.93 -25.83 23.20
N LYS A 284 10.07 -26.52 23.11
CA LYS A 284 10.29 -27.81 23.77
C LYS A 284 10.16 -27.74 25.30
N GLN A 285 10.65 -26.66 25.91
CA GLN A 285 10.56 -26.46 27.36
C GLN A 285 9.14 -26.06 27.77
N TYR A 286 8.49 -25.22 26.97
CA TYR A 286 7.09 -24.86 27.19
C TYR A 286 6.17 -26.08 27.14
N LEU A 287 6.29 -26.93 26.10
CA LEU A 287 5.50 -28.15 25.99
C LEU A 287 5.71 -29.13 27.15
N ALA A 288 6.87 -29.07 27.82
CA ALA A 288 7.14 -29.88 29.01
C ALA A 288 6.54 -29.29 30.30
N GLN A 289 6.30 -27.97 30.35
CA GLN A 289 5.89 -27.23 31.56
C GLN A 289 4.60 -26.42 31.35
N TYR A 290 3.83 -26.69 30.29
CA TYR A 290 2.69 -25.87 29.89
C TYR A 290 1.59 -25.80 30.96
N LEU A 291 1.50 -26.82 31.84
CA LEU A 291 0.58 -26.86 32.97
C LEU A 291 0.87 -25.79 34.03
N ASP A 292 2.11 -25.29 34.11
CA ASP A 292 2.49 -24.22 35.03
C ASP A 292 2.01 -22.83 34.57
N TYR A 293 1.45 -22.75 33.35
CA TYR A 293 1.02 -21.52 32.69
C TYR A 293 -0.42 -21.62 32.17
N PRO A 294 -1.43 -21.68 33.08
CA PRO A 294 -2.84 -21.73 32.69
C PRO A 294 -3.28 -20.45 31.96
N LYS A 295 -4.10 -20.60 30.91
CA LYS A 295 -4.56 -19.49 30.04
C LYS A 295 -5.43 -18.47 30.77
N GLU A 296 -6.05 -18.90 31.87
CA GLU A 296 -6.85 -18.06 32.75
C GLU A 296 -5.98 -16.99 33.43
N GLU A 297 -4.74 -17.33 33.78
CA GLU A 297 -3.82 -16.46 34.54
C GLU A 297 -2.69 -15.85 33.69
N TRP A 298 -2.38 -16.47 32.54
CA TRP A 298 -1.28 -16.08 31.66
C TRP A 298 -1.75 -15.79 30.24
N ASP A 299 -1.29 -14.67 29.69
CA ASP A 299 -1.38 -14.39 28.26
C ASP A 299 -0.21 -15.04 27.54
N LEU A 300 -0.52 -15.86 26.55
CA LEU A 300 0.44 -16.66 25.79
C LEU A 300 0.61 -16.05 24.39
N GLU A 301 1.84 -15.63 24.08
CA GLU A 301 2.24 -15.12 22.79
C GLU A 301 3.24 -16.09 22.13
N GLN A 302 2.99 -16.43 20.87
CA GLN A 302 3.89 -17.30 20.10
C GLN A 302 5.02 -16.46 19.50
N VAL A 303 6.26 -16.83 19.81
CA VAL A 303 7.44 -16.28 19.16
C VAL A 303 7.75 -17.17 17.96
N GLN A 304 7.46 -16.65 16.79
CA GLN A 304 7.62 -17.32 15.51
C GLN A 304 9.00 -17.07 14.91
N SER A 305 9.53 -18.05 14.18
CA SER A 305 10.73 -17.88 13.36
C SER A 305 10.45 -16.92 12.20
N GLU A 306 11.51 -16.37 11.61
CA GLU A 306 11.34 -15.52 10.43
C GLU A 306 10.93 -16.36 9.19
N PRO A 307 10.03 -15.86 8.32
CA PRO A 307 9.57 -16.58 7.13
C PRO A 307 10.69 -16.76 6.09
N ARG A 308 11.02 -18.01 5.76
CA ARG A 308 12.15 -18.32 4.88
C ARG A 308 11.76 -19.34 3.82
N VAL A 309 12.31 -19.15 2.62
CA VAL A 309 12.27 -20.16 1.56
C VAL A 309 13.61 -20.85 1.50
N VAL A 310 13.58 -22.19 1.44
CA VAL A 310 14.76 -23.05 1.41
C VAL A 310 14.83 -23.75 0.05
N LEU A 311 15.96 -23.56 -0.63
CA LEU A 311 16.31 -24.28 -1.86
C LEU A 311 17.37 -25.32 -1.53
N VAL A 312 17.17 -26.55 -1.99
CA VAL A 312 18.13 -27.64 -1.84
C VAL A 312 18.64 -28.05 -3.22
N ARG A 313 19.95 -28.18 -3.36
CA ARG A 313 20.56 -28.58 -4.63
C ARG A 313 20.20 -30.03 -4.94
N SER A 314 19.70 -30.28 -6.14
CA SER A 314 19.34 -31.62 -6.62
C SER A 314 19.84 -31.80 -8.04
N ALA A 315 20.58 -32.89 -8.30
CA ALA A 315 21.09 -33.21 -9.63
C ALA A 315 19.97 -33.60 -10.61
N ASP A 316 18.84 -34.07 -10.08
CA ASP A 316 17.71 -34.56 -10.86
C ASP A 316 16.72 -33.44 -11.23
N ALA A 317 16.88 -32.24 -10.67
CA ALA A 317 16.04 -31.09 -10.96
C ALA A 317 16.49 -30.38 -12.26
N PRO A 318 15.56 -30.00 -13.16
CA PRO A 318 15.87 -29.22 -14.37
C PRO A 318 16.66 -27.95 -14.08
N GLU A 319 16.31 -27.27 -12.99
CA GLU A 319 16.99 -26.06 -12.52
C GLU A 319 18.10 -26.36 -11.49
N GLY A 320 18.47 -27.62 -11.24
CA GLY A 320 19.55 -27.99 -10.32
C GLY A 320 19.26 -27.72 -8.82
N TYR A 321 18.07 -27.22 -8.49
CA TYR A 321 17.56 -27.00 -7.14
C TYR A 321 16.10 -27.41 -7.07
N THR A 322 15.65 -27.86 -5.90
CA THR A 322 14.25 -28.14 -5.55
C THR A 322 13.85 -27.32 -4.32
N ILE A 323 12.55 -27.20 -4.11
CA ILE A 323 11.95 -26.58 -2.93
C ILE A 323 11.25 -27.70 -2.16
N PRO A 324 11.86 -28.26 -1.09
CA PRO A 324 11.25 -29.38 -0.36
C PRO A 324 9.83 -29.11 0.13
N SER A 325 9.52 -27.85 0.48
CA SER A 325 8.18 -27.44 0.94
C SER A 325 7.14 -27.35 -0.20
N ALA A 326 7.55 -27.47 -1.46
CA ALA A 326 6.69 -27.42 -2.65
C ALA A 326 6.91 -28.64 -3.57
N GLU A 327 7.45 -29.73 -3.03
CA GLU A 327 7.73 -30.95 -3.80
C GLU A 327 6.43 -31.52 -4.39
N GLY A 328 6.41 -31.68 -5.72
CA GLY A 328 5.25 -32.22 -6.44
C GLY A 328 4.23 -31.17 -6.90
N GLU A 329 4.43 -29.90 -6.55
CA GLU A 329 3.58 -28.81 -7.02
C GLU A 329 3.89 -28.45 -8.50
N PRO A 330 2.87 -28.22 -9.36
CA PRO A 330 3.09 -27.93 -10.78
C PRO A 330 3.95 -26.68 -11.03
N TYR A 331 3.95 -25.73 -10.09
CA TYR A 331 4.68 -24.46 -10.20
C TYR A 331 6.09 -24.51 -9.59
N GLU A 332 6.53 -25.62 -8.98
CA GLU A 332 7.79 -25.69 -8.24
C GLU A 332 8.99 -25.27 -9.11
N GLN A 333 9.09 -25.84 -10.32
CA GLN A 333 10.22 -25.58 -11.22
C GLN A 333 10.19 -24.15 -11.77
N GLU A 334 9.00 -23.62 -12.06
CA GLU A 334 8.84 -22.22 -12.45
C GLU A 334 9.27 -21.27 -11.33
N LEU A 335 8.93 -21.62 -10.08
CA LEU A 335 9.32 -20.87 -8.91
C LEU A 335 10.84 -20.91 -8.67
N VAL A 336 11.50 -22.06 -8.85
CA VAL A 336 12.97 -22.16 -8.77
C VAL A 336 13.64 -21.27 -9.81
N ALA A 337 13.18 -21.30 -11.07
CA ALA A 337 13.70 -20.45 -12.13
C ALA A 337 13.52 -18.95 -11.79
N TYR A 338 12.34 -18.59 -11.28
CA TYR A 338 12.04 -17.23 -10.83
C TYR A 338 12.92 -16.79 -9.65
N LEU A 339 13.15 -17.67 -8.68
CA LEU A 339 14.01 -17.40 -7.52
C LEU A 339 15.46 -17.20 -7.94
N LYS A 340 15.97 -17.98 -8.89
CA LYS A 340 17.32 -17.75 -9.46
C LYS A 340 17.46 -16.38 -10.11
N GLU A 341 16.48 -15.97 -10.93
CA GLU A 341 16.47 -14.64 -11.54
C GLU A 341 16.47 -13.54 -10.45
N ARG A 342 15.65 -13.72 -9.41
CA ARG A 342 15.48 -12.75 -8.33
C ARG A 342 16.69 -12.66 -7.39
N TRP A 343 17.24 -13.80 -6.99
CA TRP A 343 18.25 -13.90 -5.96
C TRP A 343 19.68 -13.86 -6.50
N GLY A 344 19.82 -13.96 -7.82
CA GLY A 344 21.10 -14.01 -8.50
C GLY A 344 21.80 -15.34 -8.24
N ARG A 345 23.11 -15.29 -7.98
CA ARG A 345 23.92 -16.49 -7.76
C ARG A 345 23.50 -17.20 -6.47
N LEU A 346 23.06 -18.45 -6.62
CA LEU A 346 22.82 -19.40 -5.53
C LEU A 346 24.14 -20.12 -5.24
N GLU A 347 24.69 -19.93 -4.03
CA GLU A 347 25.97 -20.55 -3.61
C GLU A 347 25.72 -21.55 -2.49
N GLY A 348 26.13 -22.80 -2.70
CA GLY A 348 26.04 -23.89 -1.71
C GLY A 348 24.97 -24.93 -2.03
N ASP A 349 24.96 -26.01 -1.24
CA ASP A 349 24.02 -27.13 -1.40
C ASP A 349 22.64 -26.84 -0.79
N THR A 350 22.56 -25.85 0.11
CA THR A 350 21.30 -25.36 0.69
C THR A 350 21.33 -23.85 0.77
N VAL A 351 20.35 -23.19 0.15
CA VAL A 351 20.20 -21.74 0.18
C VAL A 351 18.91 -21.40 0.90
N SER A 352 19.02 -20.71 2.03
CA SER A 352 17.87 -20.18 2.76
C SER A 352 17.90 -18.66 2.72
N ARG A 353 16.78 -18.03 2.36
CA ARG A 353 16.63 -16.57 2.43
C ARG A 353 15.31 -16.17 3.07
N LEU A 354 15.38 -15.08 3.83
CA LEU A 354 14.21 -14.38 4.36
C LEU A 354 13.34 -13.88 3.21
N VAL A 355 12.05 -14.16 3.28
CA VAL A 355 11.03 -13.64 2.37
C VAL A 355 10.01 -12.90 3.21
N GLU A 356 10.00 -11.58 3.11
CA GLU A 356 9.01 -10.75 3.78
C GLU A 356 7.68 -10.79 3.02
N HIS A 357 6.57 -10.88 3.77
CA HIS A 357 5.22 -10.75 3.23
C HIS A 357 5.04 -9.41 2.51
N SER A 358 4.41 -9.44 1.34
CA SER A 358 4.11 -8.24 0.56
C SER A 358 2.64 -8.20 0.17
N LYS A 359 2.20 -7.09 -0.43
CA LYS A 359 0.83 -7.00 -0.95
C LYS A 359 0.57 -7.90 -2.17
N ALA A 360 1.58 -8.61 -2.69
CA ALA A 360 1.39 -9.51 -3.83
C ALA A 360 0.66 -10.81 -3.44
N SER A 361 0.97 -11.38 -2.28
CA SER A 361 0.29 -12.57 -1.73
C SER A 361 -1.15 -12.28 -1.32
N ASP A 362 -1.42 -11.06 -0.86
CA ASP A 362 -2.77 -10.52 -0.59
C ASP A 362 -3.63 -10.37 -1.86
N PHE A 363 -3.12 -10.68 -3.07
CA PHE A 363 -3.92 -10.59 -4.28
C PHE A 363 -5.06 -11.62 -4.26
N GLU A 364 -6.27 -11.13 -4.06
CA GLU A 364 -7.50 -11.89 -4.07
C GLU A 364 -8.55 -11.15 -4.90
N ALA A 365 -9.05 -11.81 -5.94
CA ALA A 365 -10.08 -11.33 -6.85
C ALA A 365 -11.31 -12.22 -6.72
N VAL A 366 -12.42 -11.61 -6.37
CA VAL A 366 -13.68 -12.30 -6.07
C VAL A 366 -14.69 -12.08 -7.20
N GLY A 367 -15.20 -13.20 -7.72
CA GLY A 367 -16.20 -13.26 -8.79
C GLY A 367 -17.63 -12.92 -8.34
N PRO A 368 -18.54 -12.72 -9.30
CA PRO A 368 -19.98 -12.64 -9.01
C PRO A 368 -20.44 -13.93 -8.28
N GLY A 369 -20.87 -13.80 -7.03
CA GLY A 369 -21.25 -14.95 -6.18
C GLY A 369 -20.25 -15.30 -5.08
N GLY A 370 -19.12 -14.59 -4.97
CA GLY A 370 -18.21 -14.72 -3.83
C GLY A 370 -17.11 -15.78 -3.98
N SER A 371 -16.93 -16.37 -5.16
CA SER A 371 -15.82 -17.30 -5.42
C SER A 371 -14.51 -16.55 -5.66
N ASP A 372 -13.41 -17.04 -5.08
CA ASP A 372 -12.06 -16.60 -5.44
C ASP A 372 -11.70 -17.17 -6.82
N ILE A 373 -11.28 -16.30 -7.73
CA ILE A 373 -10.88 -16.62 -9.11
C ILE A 373 -9.44 -16.18 -9.40
N SER A 374 -8.68 -15.79 -8.37
CA SER A 374 -7.34 -15.24 -8.51
C SER A 374 -6.40 -16.15 -9.28
N GLU A 375 -6.46 -17.45 -8.99
CA GLU A 375 -5.60 -18.44 -9.61
C GLU A 375 -5.92 -18.61 -11.10
N GLU A 376 -7.20 -18.58 -11.48
CA GLU A 376 -7.66 -18.62 -12.88
C GLU A 376 -7.13 -17.41 -13.66
N LEU A 377 -7.28 -16.20 -13.10
CA LEU A 377 -6.83 -14.96 -13.73
C LEU A 377 -5.30 -14.89 -13.89
N LEU A 378 -4.56 -15.37 -12.89
CA LEU A 378 -3.11 -15.30 -12.87
C LEU A 378 -2.43 -16.48 -13.58
N SER A 379 -3.12 -17.59 -13.82
CA SER A 379 -2.55 -18.78 -14.47
C SER A 379 -2.79 -18.84 -15.98
N ASN A 380 -3.42 -17.82 -16.57
CA ASN A 380 -3.59 -17.75 -18.02
C ASN A 380 -2.20 -17.72 -18.73
N PRO A 381 -1.86 -18.73 -19.55
CA PRO A 381 -0.57 -18.80 -20.24
C PRO A 381 -0.40 -17.75 -21.34
N ASP A 382 -1.50 -17.26 -21.89
CA ASP A 382 -1.56 -16.21 -22.89
C ASP A 382 -1.60 -14.81 -22.25
N TYR A 383 -1.66 -13.77 -23.08
CA TYR A 383 -1.75 -12.40 -22.59
C TYR A 383 -3.18 -12.07 -22.15
N SER A 384 -3.31 -11.37 -21.03
CA SER A 384 -4.59 -10.87 -20.52
C SER A 384 -4.49 -9.42 -20.08
N PHE A 385 -5.60 -8.69 -20.22
CA PHE A 385 -5.73 -7.30 -19.84
C PHE A 385 -6.58 -7.18 -18.57
N MET A 386 -5.97 -6.65 -17.52
CA MET A 386 -6.60 -6.39 -16.25
C MET A 386 -6.80 -4.87 -16.07
N ILE A 387 -8.05 -4.44 -16.01
CA ILE A 387 -8.42 -3.07 -15.71
C ILE A 387 -8.60 -2.91 -14.21
N ILE A 388 -7.86 -1.99 -13.61
CA ILE A 388 -7.96 -1.71 -12.17
C ILE A 388 -8.75 -0.42 -11.97
N ALA A 389 -9.81 -0.51 -11.17
CA ALA A 389 -10.62 0.62 -10.77
C ALA A 389 -10.96 0.59 -9.29
N TYR A 390 -10.04 1.09 -8.46
CA TYR A 390 -10.16 1.04 -7.00
C TYR A 390 -11.37 1.80 -6.43
N LYS A 391 -12.07 2.64 -7.22
CA LYS A 391 -13.34 3.28 -6.81
C LYS A 391 -14.14 3.74 -8.02
N LEU A 392 -15.38 3.27 -8.12
CA LEU A 392 -16.34 3.77 -9.12
C LEU A 392 -16.96 5.09 -8.65
N LYS A 393 -16.61 6.18 -9.33
CA LYS A 393 -17.02 7.56 -8.97
C LYS A 393 -18.37 7.93 -9.58
N ALA A 394 -19.43 7.70 -8.81
CA ALA A 394 -20.74 8.28 -9.09
C ALA A 394 -20.75 9.78 -8.71
N ALA A 395 -21.47 10.58 -9.48
CA ALA A 395 -21.78 11.98 -9.19
C ALA A 395 -22.95 12.12 -8.19
N GLY A 396 -23.85 11.14 -8.17
CA GLY A 396 -24.96 11.06 -7.23
C GLY A 396 -25.55 9.65 -7.17
N GLU A 397 -26.18 9.34 -6.04
CA GLU A 397 -26.91 8.10 -5.80
C GLU A 397 -28.30 8.47 -5.29
N GLU A 398 -29.33 8.03 -6.00
CA GLU A 398 -30.72 8.23 -5.63
C GLU A 398 -31.37 6.87 -5.39
N THR A 399 -32.08 6.71 -4.28
CA THR A 399 -32.82 5.47 -4.01
C THR A 399 -34.27 5.69 -4.41
N VAL A 400 -34.74 4.92 -5.39
CA VAL A 400 -36.13 4.93 -5.86
C VAL A 400 -36.81 3.64 -5.42
N THR A 401 -37.95 3.77 -4.75
CA THR A 401 -38.77 2.61 -4.38
C THR A 401 -39.70 2.27 -5.54
N GLU A 402 -39.44 1.14 -6.21
CA GLU A 402 -40.36 0.58 -7.21
C GLU A 402 -41.31 -0.42 -6.54
N LEU A 403 -42.61 -0.27 -6.80
CA LEU A 403 -43.62 -1.23 -6.37
C LEU A 403 -43.76 -2.31 -7.43
N VAL A 404 -43.15 -3.46 -7.20
CA VAL A 404 -43.30 -4.62 -8.10
C VAL A 404 -44.47 -5.46 -7.62
N THR A 405 -45.34 -5.80 -8.56
CA THR A 405 -46.51 -6.63 -8.30
C THR A 405 -46.10 -8.09 -8.40
N ASP A 406 -46.10 -8.79 -7.28
CA ASP A 406 -45.78 -10.21 -7.19
C ASP A 406 -47.08 -11.02 -7.06
N THR A 407 -47.23 -12.05 -7.88
CA THR A 407 -48.46 -12.86 -7.94
C THR A 407 -48.17 -14.21 -7.30
N ILE A 408 -48.79 -14.46 -6.14
CA ILE A 408 -48.66 -15.73 -5.43
C ILE A 408 -49.72 -16.68 -6.00
N TYR A 409 -49.28 -17.84 -6.48
CA TYR A 409 -50.15 -18.89 -7.01
C TYR A 409 -50.39 -19.96 -5.96
N ALA A 410 -51.66 -20.27 -5.68
CA ALA A 410 -52.04 -21.49 -4.98
C ALA A 410 -52.20 -22.63 -5.98
N ILE A 411 -51.76 -23.82 -5.57
CA ILE A 411 -51.95 -25.04 -6.33
C ILE A 411 -53.22 -25.71 -5.79
N ASP A 412 -54.21 -25.89 -6.66
CA ASP A 412 -55.48 -26.54 -6.32
C ASP A 412 -55.70 -27.75 -7.24
N THR A 413 -56.45 -28.74 -6.76
CA THR A 413 -56.77 -29.95 -7.52
C THR A 413 -58.24 -29.95 -7.89
N VAL A 414 -58.52 -29.95 -9.19
CA VAL A 414 -59.88 -30.04 -9.72
C VAL A 414 -60.07 -31.43 -10.29
N ALA A 415 -61.02 -32.18 -9.72
CA ALA A 415 -61.43 -33.47 -10.24
C ALA A 415 -62.49 -33.27 -11.33
N VAL A 416 -62.22 -33.78 -12.54
CA VAL A 416 -63.21 -33.85 -13.63
C VAL A 416 -63.33 -35.30 -14.03
N GLU A 417 -64.51 -35.87 -13.78
CA GLU A 417 -64.79 -37.31 -13.92
C GLU A 417 -63.77 -38.15 -13.11
N ASP A 418 -63.04 -39.08 -13.74
CA ASP A 418 -62.06 -39.99 -13.11
C ASP A 418 -60.60 -39.48 -13.17
N THR A 419 -60.38 -38.19 -13.48
CA THR A 419 -59.02 -37.60 -13.51
C THR A 419 -58.88 -36.38 -12.61
N ILE A 420 -57.85 -36.39 -11.76
CA ILE A 420 -57.46 -35.25 -10.94
C ILE A 420 -56.47 -34.40 -11.75
N LYS A 421 -56.84 -33.16 -12.05
CA LYS A 421 -55.93 -32.19 -12.67
C LYS A 421 -55.51 -31.15 -11.66
N VAL A 422 -54.20 -30.91 -11.59
CA VAL A 422 -53.60 -29.84 -10.80
C VAL A 422 -53.70 -28.54 -11.59
N VAL A 423 -54.36 -27.53 -11.02
CA VAL A 423 -54.58 -26.23 -11.64
C VAL A 423 -53.95 -25.15 -10.76
N ARG A 424 -53.17 -24.24 -11.35
CA ARG A 424 -52.63 -23.06 -10.66
C ARG A 424 -53.70 -21.97 -10.64
N ARG A 425 -54.12 -21.56 -9.44
CA ARG A 425 -55.03 -20.43 -9.22
C ARG A 425 -54.25 -19.27 -8.59
N ILE A 426 -54.52 -18.04 -9.03
CA ILE A 426 -53.96 -16.85 -8.38
C ILE A 426 -54.60 -16.71 -6.99
N ASP A 427 -53.79 -16.75 -5.94
CA ASP A 427 -54.23 -16.67 -4.55
C ASP A 427 -54.29 -15.21 -4.08
N LYS A 428 -53.15 -14.52 -4.19
CA LYS A 428 -53.02 -13.12 -3.81
C LYS A 428 -52.04 -12.38 -4.71
N VAL A 429 -52.35 -11.12 -5.00
CA VAL A 429 -51.45 -10.19 -5.67
C VAL A 429 -50.92 -9.24 -4.59
N ASP A 430 -49.65 -9.41 -4.21
CA ASP A 430 -48.99 -8.56 -3.22
C ASP A 430 -48.04 -7.57 -3.90
N LYS A 431 -48.04 -6.32 -3.42
CA LYS A 431 -47.08 -5.31 -3.88
C LYS A 431 -45.85 -5.37 -2.98
N LYS A 432 -44.73 -5.86 -3.51
CA LYS A 432 -43.44 -5.78 -2.82
C LYS A 432 -42.75 -4.48 -3.19
N GLN A 433 -42.28 -3.76 -2.17
CA GLN A 433 -41.41 -2.61 -2.35
C GLN A 433 -40.00 -3.12 -2.62
N PHE A 434 -39.44 -2.74 -3.77
CA PHE A 434 -38.04 -2.94 -4.09
C PHE A 434 -37.35 -1.58 -4.09
N GLU A 435 -36.33 -1.43 -3.24
CA GLU A 435 -35.46 -0.27 -3.29
C GLU A 435 -34.45 -0.47 -4.43
N LYS A 436 -34.50 0.39 -5.43
CA LYS A 436 -33.59 0.39 -6.57
C LYS A 436 -32.74 1.65 -6.52
N LYS A 437 -31.43 1.47 -6.50
CA LYS A 437 -30.49 2.59 -6.51
C LYS A 437 -30.19 3.01 -7.95
N LEU A 438 -30.41 4.27 -8.24
CA LEU A 438 -30.05 4.92 -9.49
C LEU A 438 -28.76 5.69 -9.31
N TYR A 439 -27.82 5.47 -10.22
CA TYR A 439 -26.51 6.10 -10.19
C TYR A 439 -26.39 7.11 -11.32
N THR A 440 -26.08 8.35 -10.96
CA THR A 440 -25.62 9.35 -11.92
C THR A 440 -24.11 9.31 -11.95
N TRP A 441 -23.51 9.14 -13.13
CA TRP A 441 -22.06 8.97 -13.27
C TRP A 441 -21.34 10.28 -13.58
N ASN A 442 -20.13 10.45 -13.02
CA ASN A 442 -19.28 11.58 -13.35
C ASN A 442 -18.71 11.40 -14.77
N GLN A 443 -19.00 12.36 -15.67
CA GLN A 443 -18.55 12.31 -17.06
C GLN A 443 -17.02 12.31 -17.19
N ASP A 444 -16.30 13.06 -16.36
CA ASP A 444 -14.83 13.08 -16.39
C ASP A 444 -14.26 11.70 -16.03
N TYR A 445 -14.99 10.93 -15.22
CA TYR A 445 -14.60 9.58 -14.82
C TYR A 445 -15.00 8.52 -15.86
N THR A 446 -16.17 8.61 -16.49
CA THR A 446 -16.62 7.61 -17.49
C THR A 446 -16.02 7.83 -18.88
N THR A 447 -15.62 9.06 -19.22
CA THR A 447 -15.06 9.38 -20.55
C THR A 447 -13.85 8.50 -20.92
N PRO A 448 -12.84 8.29 -20.05
CA PRO A 448 -11.73 7.38 -20.36
C PRO A 448 -12.16 5.93 -20.62
N TRP A 449 -13.22 5.45 -19.95
CA TRP A 449 -13.72 4.09 -20.17
C TRP A 449 -14.29 3.94 -21.57
N VAL A 450 -15.12 4.89 -22.00
CA VAL A 450 -15.77 4.85 -23.32
C VAL A 450 -14.78 5.13 -24.46
N THR A 451 -13.86 6.08 -24.27
CA THR A 451 -13.00 6.57 -25.36
C THR A 451 -11.68 5.82 -25.52
N LYS A 452 -11.22 5.12 -24.47
CA LYS A 452 -9.91 4.46 -24.46
C LYS A 452 -10.00 2.98 -24.08
N VAL A 453 -10.65 2.67 -22.96
CA VAL A 453 -10.70 1.29 -22.44
C VAL A 453 -11.58 0.41 -23.31
N LYS A 454 -12.77 0.87 -23.70
CA LYS A 454 -13.71 0.10 -24.52
C LYS A 454 -13.13 -0.28 -25.88
N PRO A 455 -12.57 0.63 -26.70
CA PRO A 455 -11.96 0.25 -27.97
C PRO A 455 -10.80 -0.74 -27.82
N LEU A 456 -10.02 -0.61 -26.73
CA LEU A 456 -8.97 -1.57 -26.40
C LEU A 456 -9.55 -2.95 -26.05
N ALA A 457 -10.64 -2.98 -25.28
CA ALA A 457 -11.31 -4.22 -24.88
C ALA A 457 -11.90 -4.97 -26.09
N GLU A 458 -12.60 -4.25 -26.97
CA GLU A 458 -13.16 -4.81 -28.21
C GLU A 458 -12.06 -5.41 -29.09
N ALA A 459 -10.97 -4.66 -29.34
CA ALA A 459 -9.85 -5.14 -30.15
C ALA A 459 -9.10 -6.33 -29.51
N ALA A 460 -8.91 -6.32 -28.18
CA ALA A 460 -8.27 -7.42 -27.47
C ALA A 460 -9.12 -8.70 -27.53
N LYS A 461 -10.44 -8.58 -27.36
CA LYS A 461 -11.40 -9.68 -27.44
C LYS A 461 -11.49 -10.26 -28.84
N GLU A 462 -11.49 -9.42 -29.89
CA GLU A 462 -11.41 -9.85 -31.29
C GLU A 462 -10.12 -10.61 -31.60
N ALA A 463 -9.01 -10.23 -30.94
CA ALA A 463 -7.72 -10.91 -31.06
C ALA A 463 -7.61 -12.18 -30.19
N GLY A 464 -8.63 -12.52 -29.41
CA GLY A 464 -8.67 -13.70 -28.55
C GLY A 464 -7.93 -13.57 -27.21
N TYR A 465 -7.63 -12.33 -26.76
CA TYR A 465 -7.04 -12.10 -25.45
C TYR A 465 -8.11 -11.84 -24.39
N ASP A 466 -7.89 -12.37 -23.19
CA ASP A 466 -8.77 -12.15 -22.06
C ASP A 466 -8.73 -10.69 -21.62
N PHE A 467 -9.90 -10.16 -21.27
CA PHE A 467 -10.06 -8.79 -20.81
C PHE A 467 -11.05 -8.76 -19.66
N PHE A 468 -10.64 -8.20 -18.51
CA PHE A 468 -11.48 -8.13 -17.32
C PHE A 468 -11.17 -6.89 -16.49
N ALA A 469 -12.12 -6.50 -15.63
CA ALA A 469 -11.94 -5.40 -14.68
C ALA A 469 -11.99 -5.89 -13.24
N ILE A 470 -11.18 -5.30 -12.37
CA ILE A 470 -11.25 -5.48 -10.92
C ILE A 470 -11.53 -4.13 -10.27
N THR A 471 -12.58 -4.06 -9.46
CA THR A 471 -12.98 -2.86 -8.73
C THR A 471 -12.94 -3.10 -7.23
N ALA A 472 -12.92 -2.02 -6.44
CA ALA A 472 -13.24 -2.18 -5.03
C ALA A 472 -14.68 -2.69 -4.88
N PHE A 473 -14.98 -3.32 -3.75
CA PHE A 473 -16.32 -3.86 -3.48
C PHE A 473 -17.42 -2.83 -3.79
N ALA A 474 -18.33 -3.22 -4.67
CA ALA A 474 -19.45 -2.42 -5.13
C ALA A 474 -20.69 -3.31 -5.22
N GLY A 475 -21.87 -2.76 -4.89
CA GLY A 475 -23.13 -3.45 -5.08
C GLY A 475 -23.33 -3.87 -6.53
N GLU A 476 -24.00 -5.00 -6.74
CA GLU A 476 -24.29 -5.55 -8.07
C GLU A 476 -25.06 -4.54 -8.93
N ASP A 477 -26.01 -3.83 -8.34
CA ASP A 477 -26.76 -2.73 -8.94
C ASP A 477 -25.86 -1.60 -9.48
N LYS A 478 -24.84 -1.22 -8.71
CA LYS A 478 -23.85 -0.21 -9.10
C LYS A 478 -22.98 -0.69 -10.25
N LEU A 479 -22.54 -1.95 -10.22
CA LEU A 479 -21.74 -2.54 -11.28
C LEU A 479 -22.52 -2.62 -12.59
N GLU A 480 -23.76 -3.11 -12.56
CA GLU A 480 -24.61 -3.22 -13.74
C GLU A 480 -24.96 -1.83 -14.32
N SER A 481 -25.27 -0.85 -13.47
CA SER A 481 -25.46 0.54 -13.91
C SER A 481 -24.20 1.11 -14.56
N PHE A 482 -23.01 0.81 -14.01
CA PHE A 482 -21.75 1.29 -14.56
C PHE A 482 -21.42 0.65 -15.91
N LYS A 483 -21.61 -0.67 -16.03
CA LYS A 483 -21.43 -1.42 -17.29
C LYS A 483 -22.35 -0.87 -18.37
N ALA A 484 -23.63 -0.63 -18.04
CA ALA A 484 -24.59 -0.03 -18.96
C ALA A 484 -24.18 1.38 -19.41
N ALA A 485 -23.70 2.22 -18.48
CA ALA A 485 -23.27 3.59 -18.79
C ALA A 485 -21.99 3.66 -19.64
N THR A 486 -21.09 2.70 -19.49
CA THR A 486 -19.80 2.67 -20.20
C THR A 486 -19.81 1.77 -21.44
N GLY A 487 -20.81 0.91 -21.59
CA GLY A 487 -20.86 -0.12 -22.63
C GLY A 487 -19.79 -1.19 -22.43
N SER A 488 -19.48 -1.54 -21.17
CA SER A 488 -18.46 -2.54 -20.83
C SER A 488 -19.07 -3.95 -20.87
N ASP A 489 -18.62 -4.77 -21.82
CA ASP A 489 -19.14 -6.12 -22.11
C ASP A 489 -18.23 -7.26 -21.58
N TYR A 490 -17.30 -6.92 -20.69
CA TYR A 490 -16.33 -7.81 -20.05
C TYR A 490 -16.64 -8.04 -18.56
N PRO A 491 -16.15 -9.13 -17.96
CA PRO A 491 -16.41 -9.44 -16.55
C PRO A 491 -15.78 -8.41 -15.59
N PHE A 492 -16.50 -8.17 -14.49
CA PHE A 492 -16.05 -7.34 -13.37
C PHE A 492 -15.92 -8.22 -12.13
N TYR A 493 -14.79 -8.06 -11.44
CA TYR A 493 -14.46 -8.74 -10.20
C TYR A 493 -14.20 -7.72 -9.11
N THR A 494 -14.20 -8.18 -7.86
CA THR A 494 -13.98 -7.30 -6.71
C THR A 494 -12.73 -7.69 -5.94
N ALA A 495 -12.05 -6.69 -5.37
CA ALA A 495 -10.88 -6.89 -4.52
C ALA A 495 -10.76 -5.74 -3.50
N ASP A 496 -9.84 -5.89 -2.54
CA ASP A 496 -9.52 -4.85 -1.56
C ASP A 496 -9.02 -3.55 -2.23
N ASP A 497 -9.47 -2.38 -1.74
CA ASP A 497 -9.15 -1.11 -2.38
C ASP A 497 -7.68 -0.69 -2.20
N ILE A 498 -7.05 -1.05 -1.07
CA ILE A 498 -5.64 -0.80 -0.78
C ILE A 498 -4.78 -1.64 -1.73
N LEU A 499 -5.14 -2.91 -1.95
CA LEU A 499 -4.51 -3.78 -2.94
C LEU A 499 -4.57 -3.15 -4.34
N LEU A 500 -5.76 -2.74 -4.81
CA LEU A 500 -5.94 -2.15 -6.13
C LEU A 500 -5.13 -0.86 -6.31
N LYS A 501 -5.12 0.02 -5.30
CA LYS A 501 -4.27 1.22 -5.26
C LYS A 501 -2.77 0.86 -5.33
N THR A 502 -2.37 -0.29 -4.81
CA THR A 502 -0.98 -0.78 -4.82
C THR A 502 -0.59 -1.34 -6.19
N ILE A 503 -1.51 -1.96 -6.94
CA ILE A 503 -1.24 -2.49 -8.28
C ILE A 503 -0.90 -1.34 -9.26
N VAL A 504 -1.75 -0.31 -9.33
CA VAL A 504 -1.58 0.81 -10.28
C VAL A 504 -2.11 2.12 -9.70
N ARG A 505 -1.35 3.20 -9.87
CA ARG A 505 -1.70 4.56 -9.44
C ARG A 505 -2.60 5.26 -10.46
N SER A 506 -3.65 4.60 -10.92
CA SER A 506 -4.58 5.15 -11.90
C SER A 506 -5.97 4.53 -11.72
N ASN A 507 -7.01 5.29 -12.04
CA ASN A 507 -8.41 4.87 -11.92
C ASN A 507 -9.25 5.48 -13.06
N PRO A 508 -9.46 4.74 -14.16
CA PRO A 508 -8.98 3.38 -14.40
C PRO A 508 -7.47 3.31 -14.71
N GLY A 509 -6.83 2.20 -14.36
CA GLY A 509 -5.50 1.82 -14.83
C GLY A 509 -5.54 0.51 -15.60
N VAL A 510 -4.66 0.33 -16.59
CA VAL A 510 -4.60 -0.89 -17.41
C VAL A 510 -3.32 -1.65 -17.09
N VAL A 511 -3.42 -2.96 -16.90
CA VAL A 511 -2.30 -3.86 -16.63
C VAL A 511 -2.33 -4.98 -17.66
N LEU A 512 -1.22 -5.17 -18.38
CA LEU A 512 -1.01 -6.33 -19.25
C LEU A 512 -0.30 -7.42 -18.46
N LEU A 513 -0.91 -8.58 -18.39
CA LEU A 513 -0.41 -9.77 -17.71
C LEU A 513 -0.10 -10.87 -18.74
N LYS A 514 0.81 -11.78 -18.38
CA LYS A 514 1.01 -13.07 -19.04
C LYS A 514 1.48 -14.08 -18.03
N ASN A 515 0.72 -15.15 -17.80
CA ASN A 515 1.01 -16.18 -16.80
C ASN A 515 1.41 -15.59 -15.43
N GLY A 516 0.62 -14.61 -14.96
CA GLY A 516 0.82 -13.91 -13.68
C GLY A 516 1.91 -12.84 -13.70
N LYS A 517 2.72 -12.75 -14.77
CA LYS A 517 3.76 -11.74 -14.94
C LYS A 517 3.19 -10.41 -15.43
N VAL A 518 3.45 -9.35 -14.68
CA VAL A 518 3.17 -7.96 -15.10
C VAL A 518 4.10 -7.58 -16.23
N ILE A 519 3.57 -7.52 -17.45
CA ILE A 519 4.35 -7.13 -18.63
C ILE A 519 4.49 -5.60 -18.66
N HIS A 520 3.36 -4.90 -18.54
CA HIS A 520 3.35 -3.44 -18.50
C HIS A 520 2.08 -2.88 -17.86
N LYS A 521 2.12 -1.59 -17.52
CA LYS A 521 1.01 -0.86 -16.90
C LYS A 521 0.87 0.53 -17.51
N TRP A 522 -0.36 1.00 -17.65
CA TRP A 522 -0.66 2.30 -18.21
C TRP A 522 -1.63 3.09 -17.34
N HIS A 523 -1.34 4.39 -17.25
CA HIS A 523 -2.31 5.38 -16.83
C HIS A 523 -3.32 5.58 -17.98
N HIS A 524 -4.62 5.75 -17.69
CA HIS A 524 -5.64 5.91 -18.75
C HIS A 524 -5.33 7.03 -19.77
N LYS A 525 -4.72 8.13 -19.33
CA LYS A 525 -4.30 9.25 -20.22
C LYS A 525 -3.17 8.90 -21.19
N GLN A 526 -2.37 7.89 -20.87
CA GLN A 526 -1.23 7.44 -21.66
C GLN A 526 -1.46 6.03 -22.22
N LEU A 527 -2.72 5.58 -22.29
CA LEU A 527 -3.06 4.27 -22.83
C LEU A 527 -2.90 4.29 -24.36
N PRO A 528 -1.95 3.51 -24.92
CA PRO A 528 -1.81 3.35 -26.36
C PRO A 528 -2.96 2.54 -26.96
N THR A 529 -3.01 2.51 -28.28
CA THR A 529 -3.93 1.65 -29.04
C THR A 529 -3.53 0.17 -28.93
N PHE A 530 -4.48 -0.74 -29.21
CA PHE A 530 -4.20 -2.17 -29.17
C PHE A 530 -3.04 -2.58 -30.09
N GLU A 531 -2.97 -2.04 -31.30
CA GLU A 531 -1.90 -2.36 -32.27
C GLU A 531 -0.51 -1.97 -31.76
N GLU A 532 -0.38 -0.80 -31.14
CA GLU A 532 0.88 -0.35 -30.54
C GLU A 532 1.29 -1.24 -29.36
N ILE A 533 0.32 -1.71 -28.56
CA ILE A 533 0.59 -2.66 -27.47
C ILE A 533 1.07 -3.98 -28.05
N LYS A 534 0.36 -4.46 -29.08
CA LYS A 534 0.64 -5.74 -29.73
C LYS A 534 2.06 -5.74 -30.30
N GLU A 535 2.41 -4.75 -31.11
CA GLU A 535 3.74 -4.62 -31.71
C GLU A 535 4.87 -4.59 -30.66
N LYS A 536 4.66 -3.89 -29.56
CA LYS A 536 5.72 -3.63 -28.58
C LYS A 536 5.86 -4.71 -27.50
N TYR A 537 4.76 -5.31 -27.06
CA TYR A 537 4.74 -6.13 -25.83
C TYR A 537 4.22 -7.55 -26.05
N ILE A 538 3.38 -7.79 -27.07
CA ILE A 538 2.81 -9.09 -27.36
C ILE A 538 3.66 -9.74 -28.44
N LYS A 539 4.51 -10.69 -28.03
CA LYS A 539 5.46 -11.37 -28.90
C LYS A 539 5.13 -12.83 -29.07
#